data_AF-A0A0G0YJU2-F1
#
_entry.id   AF-A0A0G0YJU2-F1
#
_cell.length_a   1.000
_cell.length_b   1.000
_cell.length_c   1.000
_cell.angle_alpha   90.00
_cell.angle_beta   90.00
_cell.angle_gamma   90.00
#
_symmetry.space_group_name_H-M   'P 1'
#
loop_
_entity.id
_entity.type
_entity.pdbx_description
1 polymer ?
#
loop_
_entity_poly.entity_id
_entity_poly.type
_entity_poly.pdbx_seq_one_letter_code
_entity_poly.pdbx_strand_id
1 'polypeptide(L)'
;MFIQKLIYTFEDKGGRKLALRYDLTVPLARFVANNLGLLGPTFSRYQIGQVFRGENPQKGRRREFTQFDFDTIGMDDISEDVKVMSAAIEGARAIGLTKAILQINDRELFDKAGFPKEAIVTIDKIDKIGRDEVIKLLKEINLDDAEVMFAELENSKKTERLTKIFEDLKAKGFKEGEDFSFNPFLARGLNYYTSTIFELKLDSTPGGLSIGGGGRYDNLIGMFAGRNIPAVGFSFGIDRIIDLI
;
A
#
# COMPACT_ATOMS: atom_id res chain seq x y z
N MET A 1 -0.50 -13.84 11.49
CA MET A 1 -0.39 -12.88 10.36
C MET A 1 -1.79 -12.52 9.88
N PHE A 2 -2.25 -11.27 10.07
CA PHE A 2 -3.65 -10.84 9.89
C PHE A 2 -4.27 -11.18 8.51
N ILE A 3 -3.45 -11.25 7.45
CA ILE A 3 -3.90 -11.58 6.08
C ILE A 3 -4.43 -13.03 5.97
N GLN A 4 -3.87 -14.00 6.70
CA GLN A 4 -4.30 -15.41 6.60
C GLN A 4 -5.77 -15.63 6.96
N LYS A 5 -6.34 -14.78 7.82
CA LYS A 5 -7.77 -14.84 8.19
C LYS A 5 -8.70 -14.35 7.09
N LEU A 6 -8.16 -13.68 6.05
CA LEU A 6 -8.93 -13.04 4.98
C LEU A 6 -8.79 -13.75 3.63
N ILE A 7 -8.04 -14.85 3.56
CA ILE A 7 -7.82 -15.60 2.32
C ILE A 7 -8.85 -16.72 2.21
N TYR A 8 -9.50 -16.86 1.06
CA TYR A 8 -10.26 -18.07 0.74
C TYR A 8 -9.31 -19.23 0.50
N THR A 9 -9.34 -20.22 1.40
CA THR A 9 -8.54 -21.44 1.30
C THR A 9 -9.42 -22.66 1.09
N PHE A 10 -8.94 -23.64 0.35
CA PHE A 10 -9.63 -24.89 0.06
C PHE A 10 -8.63 -26.00 -0.21
N GLU A 11 -9.08 -27.25 -0.10
CA GLU A 11 -8.31 -28.43 -0.47
C GLU A 11 -8.82 -28.96 -1.81
N ASP A 12 -7.91 -29.28 -2.73
CA ASP A 12 -8.29 -29.90 -3.99
C ASP A 12 -8.46 -31.42 -3.88
N LYS A 13 -8.90 -32.08 -4.96
CA LYS A 13 -9.10 -33.54 -5.01
C LYS A 13 -7.82 -34.36 -4.73
N GLY A 14 -6.65 -33.74 -4.82
CA GLY A 14 -5.36 -34.36 -4.55
C GLY A 14 -4.79 -34.04 -3.17
N GLY A 15 -5.57 -33.41 -2.28
CA GLY A 15 -5.13 -33.07 -0.92
C GLY A 15 -4.23 -31.82 -0.85
N ARG A 16 -4.10 -31.05 -1.94
CA ARG A 16 -3.28 -29.84 -1.94
C ARG A 16 -4.07 -28.66 -1.40
N LYS A 17 -3.45 -27.90 -0.49
CA LYS A 17 -4.01 -26.64 0.01
C LYS A 17 -3.84 -25.54 -1.05
N LEU A 18 -4.96 -25.02 -1.52
CA LEU A 18 -5.05 -23.94 -2.48
C LEU A 18 -5.68 -22.70 -1.83
N ALA A 19 -5.44 -21.56 -2.48
CA ALA A 19 -6.05 -20.30 -2.11
C ALA A 19 -6.46 -19.52 -3.35
N LEU A 20 -7.58 -18.80 -3.26
CA LEU A 20 -7.86 -17.73 -4.22
C LEU A 20 -6.90 -16.58 -3.95
N ARG A 21 -6.38 -15.95 -5.01
CA ARG A 21 -5.43 -14.84 -4.89
C ARG A 21 -6.06 -13.65 -4.15
N TYR A 22 -5.39 -13.19 -3.10
CA TYR A 22 -5.82 -12.06 -2.28
C TYR A 22 -5.53 -10.70 -2.93
N ASP A 23 -4.43 -10.64 -3.67
CA ASP A 23 -3.96 -9.51 -4.47
C ASP A 23 -3.29 -10.01 -5.77
N LEU A 24 -2.80 -9.09 -6.60
CA LEU A 24 -2.00 -9.41 -7.79
C LEU A 24 -0.48 -9.34 -7.53
N THR A 25 -0.05 -8.72 -6.42
CA THR A 25 1.37 -8.52 -6.07
C THR A 25 2.08 -9.82 -5.68
N VAL A 26 1.48 -10.68 -4.86
CA VAL A 26 2.11 -11.97 -4.49
C VAL A 26 2.25 -12.90 -5.71
N PRO A 27 1.24 -13.05 -6.58
CA PRO A 27 1.40 -13.75 -7.86
C PRO A 27 2.50 -13.16 -8.75
N LEU A 28 2.64 -11.84 -8.81
CA LEU A 28 3.73 -11.17 -9.54
C LEU A 28 5.10 -11.53 -8.96
N ALA A 29 5.26 -11.45 -7.64
CA ALA A 29 6.53 -11.79 -6.99
C ALA A 29 6.98 -13.22 -7.33
N ARG A 30 6.04 -14.17 -7.31
CA ARG A 30 6.27 -15.55 -7.75
C ARG A 30 6.61 -15.63 -9.24
N PHE A 31 5.92 -14.88 -10.10
CA PHE A 31 6.21 -14.85 -11.55
C PHE A 31 7.64 -14.36 -11.80
N VAL A 32 8.04 -13.24 -11.23
CA VAL A 32 9.38 -12.66 -11.41
C VAL A 32 10.46 -13.62 -10.94
N ALA A 33 10.31 -14.18 -9.73
CA ALA A 33 11.29 -15.10 -9.16
C ALA A 33 11.52 -16.34 -10.04
N ASN A 34 10.48 -16.86 -10.70
CA ASN A 34 10.58 -18.02 -11.59
C ASN A 34 11.10 -17.69 -13.00
N ASN A 35 11.20 -16.40 -13.36
CA ASN A 35 11.53 -15.95 -14.71
C ASN A 35 12.72 -14.99 -14.75
N LEU A 36 13.54 -14.89 -13.69
CA LEU A 36 14.64 -13.93 -13.60
C LEU A 36 15.65 -14.01 -14.77
N GLY A 37 15.88 -15.20 -15.33
CA GLY A 37 16.77 -15.38 -16.49
C GLY A 37 16.18 -14.89 -17.83
N LEU A 38 14.88 -14.58 -17.87
CA LEU A 38 14.16 -14.13 -19.05
C LEU A 38 13.77 -12.64 -18.97
N LEU A 39 13.81 -12.05 -17.78
CA LEU A 39 13.48 -10.66 -17.55
C LEU A 39 14.73 -9.77 -17.67
N GLY A 40 14.51 -8.53 -18.11
CA GLY A 40 15.55 -7.50 -18.05
C GLY A 40 15.95 -7.17 -16.61
N PRO A 41 17.05 -6.40 -16.42
CA PRO A 41 17.46 -5.94 -15.09
C PRO A 41 16.39 -5.09 -14.41
N THR A 42 15.57 -4.38 -15.21
CA THR A 42 14.33 -3.75 -14.79
C THR A 42 13.15 -4.35 -15.52
N PHE A 43 12.02 -4.45 -14.83
CA PHE A 43 10.77 -4.98 -15.38
C PHE A 43 9.60 -4.15 -14.87
N SER A 44 8.84 -3.57 -15.78
CA SER A 44 7.58 -2.91 -15.46
C SER A 44 6.42 -3.66 -16.11
N ARG A 45 5.30 -3.81 -15.39
CA ARG A 45 4.08 -4.40 -15.92
C ARG A 45 2.85 -3.71 -15.37
N TYR A 46 1.72 -3.97 -16.01
CA TYR A 46 0.41 -3.78 -15.41
C TYR A 46 -0.41 -5.08 -15.49
N GLN A 47 -1.45 -5.20 -14.69
CA GLN A 47 -2.43 -6.29 -14.80
C GLN A 47 -3.78 -5.85 -14.24
N ILE A 48 -4.83 -6.21 -14.96
CA ILE A 48 -6.19 -6.13 -14.48
C ILE A 48 -6.64 -7.54 -14.14
N GLY A 49 -7.22 -7.75 -12.96
CA GLY A 49 -7.65 -9.08 -12.55
C GLY A 49 -8.53 -9.08 -11.32
N GLN A 50 -9.40 -10.09 -11.25
CA GLN A 50 -10.25 -10.35 -10.08
C GLN A 50 -9.41 -10.85 -8.91
N VAL A 51 -9.70 -10.36 -7.71
CA VAL A 51 -9.10 -10.82 -6.45
C VAL A 51 -10.18 -11.10 -5.42
N PHE A 52 -9.83 -11.90 -4.41
CA PHE A 52 -10.81 -12.47 -3.50
C PHE A 52 -10.42 -12.24 -2.04
N ARG A 53 -11.36 -11.74 -1.24
CA ARG A 53 -11.19 -11.51 0.19
C ARG A 53 -12.34 -12.14 0.98
N GLY A 54 -11.99 -13.01 1.93
CA GLY A 54 -12.91 -13.75 2.78
C GLY A 54 -13.45 -12.97 3.98
N GLU A 55 -13.29 -11.64 4.02
CA GLU A 55 -13.87 -10.82 5.09
C GLU A 55 -15.40 -10.78 5.05
N ASN A 56 -16.02 -10.52 6.21
CA ASN A 56 -17.40 -10.05 6.20
C ASN A 56 -17.41 -8.66 5.56
N PRO A 57 -18.06 -8.49 4.41
CA PRO A 57 -17.98 -7.24 3.68
C PRO A 57 -18.55 -6.08 4.51
N GLN A 58 -17.73 -5.05 4.73
CA GLN A 58 -18.24 -3.73 5.13
C GLN A 58 -19.04 -3.12 3.96
N LYS A 59 -19.91 -2.14 4.23
CA LYS A 59 -20.75 -1.51 3.19
C LYS A 59 -19.89 -1.05 1.98
N GLY A 60 -20.22 -1.57 0.80
CA GLY A 60 -19.52 -1.27 -0.46
C GLY A 60 -18.18 -2.01 -0.64
N ARG A 61 -17.87 -3.04 0.15
CA ARG A 61 -16.79 -4.01 -0.12
C ARG A 61 -17.40 -5.30 -0.63
N ARG A 62 -16.81 -5.85 -1.69
CA ARG A 62 -17.23 -7.14 -2.27
C ARG A 62 -16.19 -8.20 -1.91
N ARG A 63 -16.62 -9.46 -1.89
CA ARG A 63 -15.72 -10.62 -1.68
C ARG A 63 -14.86 -10.91 -2.90
N GLU A 64 -15.36 -10.56 -4.07
CA GLU A 64 -14.68 -10.58 -5.35
C GLU A 64 -14.77 -9.17 -5.94
N PHE A 65 -13.64 -8.64 -6.39
CA PHE A 65 -13.58 -7.33 -7.05
C PHE A 65 -12.36 -7.27 -7.96
N THR A 66 -12.37 -6.33 -8.89
CA THR A 66 -11.32 -6.15 -9.89
C THR A 66 -10.27 -5.16 -9.39
N GLN A 67 -9.02 -5.58 -9.41
CA GLN A 67 -7.86 -4.71 -9.22
C GLN A 67 -7.21 -4.38 -10.55
N PHE A 68 -6.66 -3.17 -10.65
CA PHE A 68 -5.76 -2.75 -11.70
C PHE A 68 -4.42 -2.35 -11.07
N ASP A 69 -3.43 -3.24 -11.20
CA ASP A 69 -2.10 -3.09 -10.63
C ASP A 69 -1.13 -2.62 -11.71
N PHE A 70 -0.19 -1.78 -11.33
CA PHE A 70 1.02 -1.49 -12.11
C PHE A 70 2.22 -1.42 -11.18
N ASP A 71 3.30 -2.08 -11.59
CA ASP A 71 4.48 -2.35 -10.77
C ASP A 71 5.74 -2.15 -11.61
N THR A 72 6.81 -1.76 -10.93
CA THR A 72 8.17 -1.72 -11.46
C THR A 72 9.13 -2.42 -10.50
N ILE A 73 10.06 -3.19 -11.05
CA ILE A 73 10.85 -4.19 -10.35
C ILE A 73 12.30 -4.12 -10.82
N GLY A 74 13.23 -4.36 -9.91
CA GLY A 74 14.66 -4.51 -10.18
C GLY A 74 15.50 -3.26 -9.91
N MET A 75 14.89 -2.17 -9.43
CA MET A 75 15.59 -0.92 -9.17
C MET A 75 15.14 -0.26 -7.85
N ASP A 76 16.10 0.01 -6.97
CA ASP A 76 15.92 0.84 -5.78
C ASP A 76 16.35 2.27 -6.09
N ASP A 77 15.56 2.95 -6.92
CA ASP A 77 15.77 4.35 -7.27
C ASP A 77 14.48 5.15 -7.04
N ILE A 78 14.63 6.37 -6.52
CA ILE A 78 13.52 7.27 -6.21
C ILE A 78 12.67 7.58 -7.45
N SER A 79 13.28 7.63 -8.63
CA SER A 79 12.57 7.86 -9.89
C SER A 79 11.50 6.81 -10.16
N GLU A 80 11.67 5.57 -9.70
CA GLU A 80 10.66 4.51 -9.85
C GLU A 80 9.47 4.72 -8.91
N ASP A 81 9.67 5.24 -7.68
CA ASP A 81 8.55 5.67 -6.81
C ASP A 81 7.78 6.79 -7.48
N VAL A 82 8.49 7.84 -7.90
CA VAL A 82 7.90 9.03 -8.49
C VAL A 82 7.14 8.65 -9.76
N LYS A 83 7.66 7.73 -10.58
CA LYS A 83 6.98 7.20 -11.77
C LYS A 83 5.65 6.51 -11.42
N VAL A 84 5.63 5.62 -10.42
CA VAL A 84 4.41 4.93 -9.99
C VAL A 84 3.40 5.93 -9.38
N MET A 85 3.86 6.87 -8.56
CA MET A 85 3.02 7.91 -7.97
C MET A 85 2.42 8.85 -9.03
N SER A 86 3.24 9.27 -10.01
CA SER A 86 2.78 10.11 -11.13
C SER A 86 1.69 9.39 -11.92
N ALA A 87 1.89 8.11 -12.25
CA ALA A 87 0.90 7.31 -12.98
C ALA A 87 -0.41 7.13 -12.19
N ALA A 88 -0.34 7.01 -10.86
CA ALA A 88 -1.54 6.95 -10.01
C ALA A 88 -2.33 8.28 -10.03
N ILE A 89 -1.65 9.42 -9.87
CA ILE A 89 -2.27 10.75 -9.86
C ILE A 89 -2.86 11.07 -11.24
N GLU A 90 -2.09 10.88 -12.31
CA GLU A 90 -2.53 11.12 -13.69
C GLU A 90 -3.65 10.18 -14.11
N GLY A 91 -3.56 8.89 -13.76
CA GLY A 91 -4.59 7.89 -14.03
C GLY A 91 -5.93 8.27 -13.42
N ALA A 92 -5.94 8.72 -12.15
CA ALA A 92 -7.15 9.18 -11.48
C ALA A 92 -7.74 10.45 -12.12
N ARG A 93 -6.90 11.43 -12.47
CA ARG A 93 -7.34 12.63 -13.19
C ARG A 93 -7.97 12.29 -14.55
N ALA A 94 -7.37 11.36 -15.30
CA ALA A 94 -7.83 10.96 -16.63
C ALA A 94 -9.23 10.33 -16.61
N ILE A 95 -9.62 9.68 -15.52
CA ILE A 95 -10.96 9.11 -15.33
C ILE A 95 -11.94 10.05 -14.60
N GLY A 96 -11.60 11.34 -14.47
CA GLY A 96 -12.47 12.35 -13.89
C GLY A 96 -12.40 12.51 -12.36
N LEU A 97 -11.53 11.76 -11.67
CA LEU A 97 -11.32 11.88 -10.22
C LEU A 97 -10.30 12.99 -9.91
N THR A 98 -10.56 14.21 -10.40
CA THR A 98 -9.59 15.32 -10.39
C THR A 98 -9.31 15.91 -9.00
N LYS A 99 -10.11 15.55 -7.98
CA LYS A 99 -9.92 15.96 -6.59
C LYS A 99 -9.16 14.93 -5.75
N ALA A 100 -8.81 13.79 -6.37
CA ALA A 100 -8.12 12.74 -5.65
C ALA A 100 -6.71 13.19 -5.23
N ILE A 101 -6.35 12.94 -3.98
CA ILE A 101 -5.07 13.30 -3.39
C ILE A 101 -4.29 12.05 -2.97
N LEU A 102 -3.02 11.99 -3.36
CA LEU A 102 -2.13 10.91 -2.99
C LEU A 102 -1.48 11.19 -1.63
N GLN A 103 -1.95 10.52 -0.59
CA GLN A 103 -1.29 10.57 0.71
C GLN A 103 -0.04 9.68 0.68
N ILE A 104 1.10 10.18 1.17
CA ILE A 104 2.40 9.51 1.13
C ILE A 104 3.00 9.46 2.53
N ASN A 105 3.62 8.34 2.86
CA ASN A 105 4.38 8.13 4.09
C ASN A 105 5.56 7.16 3.88
N ASP A 106 6.37 6.96 4.92
CA ASP A 106 7.49 6.01 4.93
C ASP A 106 7.38 5.09 6.14
N ARG A 107 7.60 3.78 5.92
CA ARG A 107 7.59 2.77 7.00
C ARG A 107 8.62 3.07 8.09
N GLU A 108 9.73 3.68 7.71
CA GLU A 108 10.80 4.06 8.62
C GLU A 108 10.31 4.97 9.77
N LEU A 109 9.24 5.75 9.56
CA LEU A 109 8.70 6.62 10.61
C LEU A 109 8.05 5.83 11.75
N PHE A 110 7.40 4.70 11.44
CA PHE A 110 6.86 3.81 12.48
C PHE A 110 7.97 3.16 13.29
N ASP A 111 9.04 2.73 12.63
CA ASP A 111 10.21 2.14 13.29
C ASP A 111 10.90 3.16 14.21
N LYS A 112 11.07 4.41 13.75
CA LYS A 112 11.64 5.51 14.55
C LYS A 112 10.81 5.88 15.78
N ALA A 113 9.48 5.84 15.65
CA ALA A 113 8.56 6.04 16.77
C ALA A 113 8.40 4.78 17.65
N GLY A 114 9.13 3.70 17.36
CA GLY A 114 9.16 2.47 18.16
C GLY A 114 7.99 1.51 17.94
N PHE A 115 7.16 1.70 16.91
CA PHE A 115 6.02 0.82 16.66
C PHE A 115 6.46 -0.54 16.11
N PRO A 116 6.07 -1.65 16.74
CA PRO A 116 6.31 -2.97 16.17
C PRO A 116 5.41 -3.19 14.93
N LYS A 117 5.80 -4.12 14.04
CA LYS A 117 5.07 -4.39 12.78
C LYS A 117 3.61 -4.79 13.02
N GLU A 118 3.33 -5.48 14.12
CA GLU A 118 1.98 -5.89 14.52
C GLU A 118 1.08 -4.69 14.84
N ALA A 119 1.63 -3.61 15.38
CA ALA A 119 0.91 -2.37 15.67
C ALA A 119 0.42 -1.67 14.39
N ILE A 120 1.15 -1.81 13.29
CA ILE A 120 0.84 -1.05 12.06
C ILE A 120 -0.51 -1.44 11.47
N VAL A 121 -0.92 -2.71 11.59
CA VAL A 121 -2.26 -3.17 11.18
C VAL A 121 -3.37 -2.51 12.01
N THR A 122 -3.08 -2.17 13.27
CA THR A 122 -4.01 -1.44 14.13
C THR A 122 -4.03 0.04 13.77
N ILE A 123 -2.86 0.66 13.51
CA ILE A 123 -2.75 2.07 13.09
C ILE A 123 -3.46 2.31 11.75
N ASP A 124 -3.42 1.36 10.81
CA ASP A 124 -4.14 1.43 9.52
C ASP A 124 -5.67 1.63 9.68
N LYS A 125 -6.22 1.37 10.87
CA LYS A 125 -7.65 1.58 11.16
C LYS A 125 -7.97 3.00 11.62
N ILE A 126 -6.99 3.88 11.80
CA ILE A 126 -7.16 5.22 12.39
C ILE A 126 -8.25 6.04 11.70
N ASP A 127 -8.34 6.00 10.37
CA ASP A 127 -9.37 6.70 9.61
C ASP A 127 -10.79 6.18 9.88
N LYS A 128 -10.92 4.93 10.35
CA LYS A 128 -12.20 4.26 10.58
C LYS A 128 -12.67 4.33 12.03
N ILE A 129 -11.75 4.17 12.98
CA ILE A 129 -12.08 4.05 14.41
C ILE A 129 -11.58 5.22 15.26
N GLY A 130 -10.78 6.12 14.69
CA GLY A 130 -10.22 7.28 15.38
C GLY A 130 -8.99 6.96 16.23
N ARG A 131 -8.28 8.02 16.63
CA ARG A 131 -7.03 7.95 17.41
C ARG A 131 -7.22 7.26 18.76
N ASP A 132 -8.23 7.65 19.53
CA ASP A 132 -8.43 7.17 20.90
C ASP A 132 -8.66 5.66 20.93
N GLU A 133 -9.48 5.12 20.02
CA GLU A 133 -9.72 3.68 19.94
C GLU A 133 -8.50 2.92 19.41
N VAL A 134 -7.73 3.49 18.48
CA VAL A 134 -6.44 2.91 18.06
C VAL A 134 -5.48 2.81 19.23
N ILE A 135 -5.30 3.88 20.02
CA ILE A 135 -4.40 3.90 21.17
C ILE A 135 -4.83 2.85 22.20
N LYS A 136 -6.12 2.74 22.48
CA LYS A 136 -6.66 1.69 23.36
C LYS A 136 -6.32 0.29 22.86
N LEU A 137 -6.52 0.00 21.57
CA LEU A 137 -6.16 -1.30 20.98
C LEU A 137 -4.65 -1.57 21.00
N LEU A 138 -3.82 -0.54 20.96
CA LEU A 138 -2.37 -0.67 21.07
C LEU A 138 -1.93 -1.00 22.50
N LYS A 139 -2.60 -0.43 23.50
CA LYS A 139 -2.40 -0.81 24.91
C LYS A 139 -2.75 -2.26 25.19
N GLU A 140 -3.79 -2.79 24.53
CA GLU A 140 -4.15 -4.21 24.62
C GLU A 140 -3.05 -5.17 24.10
N ILE A 141 -2.10 -4.68 23.29
CA ILE A 141 -0.92 -5.45 22.84
C ILE A 141 0.37 -5.07 23.59
N ASN A 142 0.25 -4.50 24.79
CA ASN A 142 1.35 -4.07 25.66
C ASN A 142 2.19 -2.91 25.12
N LEU A 143 1.57 -1.97 24.40
CA LEU A 143 2.20 -0.68 24.05
C LEU A 143 1.63 0.43 24.95
N ASP A 144 2.08 0.46 26.20
CA ASP A 144 1.60 1.42 27.20
C ASP A 144 1.95 2.88 26.85
N ASP A 145 3.07 3.08 26.15
CA ASP A 145 3.55 4.40 25.70
C ASP A 145 2.94 4.85 24.36
N ALA A 146 1.86 4.20 23.89
CA ALA A 146 1.24 4.47 22.58
C ALA A 146 0.88 5.95 22.38
N GLU A 147 0.40 6.67 23.40
CA GLU A 147 0.15 8.11 23.30
C GLU A 147 1.39 8.92 22.93
N VAL A 148 2.54 8.59 23.54
CA VAL A 148 3.83 9.29 23.31
C VAL A 148 4.31 8.99 21.89
N MET A 149 4.31 7.72 21.50
CA MET A 149 4.70 7.28 20.15
C MET A 149 3.82 7.92 19.07
N PHE A 150 2.52 8.10 19.33
CA PHE A 150 1.62 8.82 18.43
C PHE A 150 1.98 10.30 18.31
N ALA A 151 2.34 10.96 19.41
CA ALA A 151 2.79 12.35 19.38
C ALA A 151 4.12 12.49 18.61
N GLU A 152 5.02 11.51 18.71
CA GLU A 152 6.24 11.47 17.90
C GLU A 152 5.94 11.35 16.41
N LEU A 153 5.03 10.45 16.02
CA LEU A 153 4.57 10.34 14.62
C LEU A 153 3.92 11.64 14.12
N GLU A 154 3.06 12.26 14.93
CA GLU A 154 2.37 13.51 14.57
C GLU A 154 3.35 14.64 14.25
N ASN A 155 4.45 14.72 15.01
CA ASN A 155 5.50 15.72 14.84
C ASN A 155 6.64 15.25 13.91
N SER A 156 6.51 14.07 13.30
CA SER A 156 7.55 13.52 12.44
C SER A 156 7.75 14.35 11.19
N LYS A 157 9.01 14.44 10.76
CA LYS A 157 9.37 15.06 9.49
C LYS A 157 9.46 13.99 8.41
N LYS A 158 9.27 14.40 7.16
CA LYS A 158 9.56 13.59 5.98
C LYS A 158 10.96 12.98 6.10
N THR A 159 11.12 11.70 5.77
CA THR A 159 12.45 11.07 5.64
C THR A 159 13.24 11.73 4.51
N GLU A 160 14.54 11.44 4.41
CA GLU A 160 15.35 11.94 3.29
C GLU A 160 14.78 11.47 1.94
N ARG A 161 14.34 10.20 1.89
CA ARG A 161 13.69 9.62 0.71
C ARG A 161 12.41 10.37 0.35
N LEU A 162 11.52 10.60 1.32
CA LEU A 162 10.28 11.35 1.08
C LEU A 162 10.56 12.79 0.66
N THR A 163 11.57 13.44 1.24
CA THR A 163 11.93 14.82 0.85
C THR A 163 12.26 14.89 -0.64
N LYS A 164 13.11 13.98 -1.13
CA LYS A 164 13.47 13.89 -2.56
C LYS A 164 12.27 13.52 -3.44
N ILE A 165 11.44 12.56 -3.03
CA ILE A 165 10.21 12.19 -3.75
C ILE A 165 9.29 13.42 -3.93
N PHE A 166 9.10 14.21 -2.86
CA PHE A 166 8.24 15.39 -2.90
C PHE A 166 8.84 16.48 -3.80
N GLU A 167 10.16 16.66 -3.80
CA GLU A 167 10.86 17.56 -4.72
C GLU A 167 10.66 17.14 -6.18
N ASP A 168 10.85 15.86 -6.50
CA ASP A 168 10.70 15.32 -7.85
C ASP A 168 9.25 15.37 -8.36
N LEU A 169 8.26 15.12 -7.48
CA LEU A 169 6.84 15.31 -7.82
C LEU A 169 6.52 16.77 -8.14
N LYS A 170 7.05 17.72 -7.34
CA LYS A 170 6.91 19.16 -7.63
C LYS A 170 7.59 19.54 -8.94
N ALA A 171 8.78 19.01 -9.21
CA ALA A 171 9.51 19.24 -10.46
C ALA A 171 8.74 18.73 -11.70
N LYS A 172 7.93 17.68 -11.55
CA LYS A 172 7.00 17.18 -12.58
C LYS A 172 5.70 18.00 -12.71
N GLY A 173 5.51 19.01 -11.87
CA GLY A 173 4.35 19.90 -11.92
C GLY A 173 3.16 19.48 -11.04
N PHE A 174 3.31 18.45 -10.21
CA PHE A 174 2.32 18.10 -9.19
C PHE A 174 2.40 19.08 -8.02
N LYS A 175 1.27 19.36 -7.38
CA LYS A 175 1.19 20.32 -6.27
C LYS A 175 1.00 19.62 -4.93
N GLU A 176 1.91 19.87 -3.99
CA GLU A 176 1.74 19.45 -2.59
C GLU A 176 0.51 20.13 -1.98
N GLY A 177 -0.37 19.36 -1.35
CA GLY A 177 -1.64 19.82 -0.78
C GLY A 177 -2.85 19.70 -1.72
N GLU A 178 -2.64 19.58 -3.03
CA GLU A 178 -3.72 19.33 -4.01
C GLU A 178 -3.62 17.90 -4.58
N ASP A 179 -2.45 17.52 -5.09
CA ASP A 179 -2.24 16.27 -5.81
C ASP A 179 -1.66 15.17 -4.92
N PHE A 180 -0.85 15.57 -3.96
CA PHE A 180 -0.24 14.68 -2.98
C PHE A 180 -0.01 15.40 -1.66
N SER A 181 0.08 14.65 -0.57
CA SER A 181 0.35 15.20 0.76
C SER A 181 1.12 14.21 1.63
N PHE A 182 1.82 14.73 2.62
CA PHE A 182 2.43 13.90 3.66
C PHE A 182 1.40 13.55 4.72
N ASN A 183 1.26 12.26 5.05
CA ASN A 183 0.41 11.80 6.15
C ASN A 183 1.21 10.82 7.05
N PRO A 184 1.67 11.24 8.23
CA PRO A 184 2.47 10.38 9.10
C PRO A 184 1.71 9.18 9.67
N PHE A 185 0.37 9.21 9.65
CA PHE A 185 -0.48 8.12 10.12
C PHE A 185 -0.87 7.12 9.03
N LEU A 186 -0.53 7.39 7.76
CA LEU A 186 -0.76 6.43 6.68
C LEU A 186 0.12 5.21 6.92
N ALA A 187 -0.50 4.08 7.27
CA ALA A 187 0.19 2.88 7.71
C ALA A 187 0.19 1.75 6.68
N ARG A 188 -0.89 1.62 5.88
CA ARG A 188 -1.16 0.50 4.95
C ARG A 188 -1.17 -0.88 5.64
N GLY A 189 -2.29 -1.58 5.63
CA GLY A 189 -2.44 -2.86 6.35
C GLY A 189 -1.65 -4.08 5.84
N LEU A 190 -0.83 -3.97 4.80
CA LEU A 190 -0.04 -5.10 4.26
C LEU A 190 1.40 -5.07 4.78
N ASN A 191 1.82 -6.14 5.44
CA ASN A 191 3.12 -6.20 6.14
C ASN A 191 4.34 -6.39 5.22
N TYR A 192 4.13 -6.53 3.90
CA TYR A 192 5.24 -6.70 2.95
C TYR A 192 5.87 -5.39 2.49
N TYR A 193 5.27 -4.23 2.82
CA TYR A 193 5.85 -2.95 2.47
C TYR A 193 7.12 -2.68 3.29
N THR A 194 8.18 -2.19 2.63
CA THR A 194 9.53 -2.02 3.19
C THR A 194 9.91 -0.56 3.45
N SER A 195 9.40 0.38 2.66
CA SER A 195 9.71 1.81 2.79
C SER A 195 8.48 2.64 2.37
N THR A 196 8.63 3.56 1.40
CA THR A 196 7.60 4.48 0.94
C THR A 196 6.28 3.77 0.67
N ILE A 197 5.20 4.28 1.25
CA ILE A 197 3.83 3.80 1.11
C ILE A 197 2.94 4.96 0.73
N PHE A 198 1.90 4.67 -0.04
CA PHE A 198 1.00 5.70 -0.54
C PHE A 198 -0.42 5.19 -0.74
N GLU A 199 -1.38 6.07 -0.55
CA GLU A 199 -2.80 5.79 -0.73
C GLU A 199 -3.46 6.98 -1.42
N LEU A 200 -4.25 6.67 -2.45
CA LEU A 200 -4.99 7.68 -3.19
C LEU A 200 -6.40 7.74 -2.63
N LYS A 201 -6.80 8.92 -2.16
CA LYS A 201 -8.13 9.19 -1.61
C LYS A 201 -8.88 10.16 -2.49
N LEU A 202 -10.20 10.05 -2.56
CA LEU A 202 -11.06 10.89 -3.41
C LEU A 202 -11.00 12.39 -3.07
N ASP A 203 -10.68 12.72 -1.81
CA ASP A 203 -10.44 14.07 -1.33
C ASP A 203 -9.54 14.03 -0.07
N SER A 204 -9.21 15.22 0.46
CA SER A 204 -8.36 15.41 1.64
C SER A 204 -9.11 15.30 2.97
N THR A 205 -10.39 14.91 2.99
CA THR A 205 -11.15 14.86 4.24
C THR A 205 -10.71 13.66 5.10
N PRO A 206 -10.71 13.78 6.43
CA PRO A 206 -10.50 12.63 7.32
C PRO A 206 -11.55 11.54 7.03
N GLY A 207 -11.11 10.30 6.84
CA GLY A 207 -12.01 9.22 6.41
C GLY A 207 -12.38 9.26 4.92
N GLY A 208 -11.74 10.13 4.13
CA GLY A 208 -11.89 10.22 2.69
C GLY A 208 -11.71 8.87 2.01
N LEU A 209 -12.49 8.64 0.96
CA LEU A 209 -12.60 7.32 0.38
C LEU A 209 -11.32 6.90 -0.38
N SER A 210 -10.68 5.83 0.07
CA SER A 210 -9.57 5.17 -0.64
C SER A 210 -10.04 4.58 -1.97
N ILE A 211 -9.38 4.97 -3.06
CA ILE A 211 -9.62 4.48 -4.43
C ILE A 211 -8.50 3.57 -4.94
N GLY A 212 -7.33 3.64 -4.30
CA GLY A 212 -6.19 2.80 -4.61
C GLY A 212 -5.03 3.03 -3.65
N GLY A 213 -4.02 2.18 -3.72
CA GLY A 213 -2.80 2.39 -2.95
C GLY A 213 -1.68 1.45 -3.30
N GLY A 214 -0.51 1.76 -2.76
CA GLY A 214 0.75 1.18 -3.19
C GLY A 214 1.88 1.44 -2.21
N GLY A 215 3.08 1.10 -2.64
CA GLY A 215 4.29 1.26 -1.85
C GLY A 215 5.43 0.36 -2.33
N ARG A 216 6.59 0.53 -1.69
CA ARG A 216 7.78 -0.30 -1.88
C ARG A 216 7.71 -1.62 -1.13
N TYR A 217 8.11 -2.72 -1.76
CA TYR A 217 8.04 -4.08 -1.20
C TYR A 217 9.28 -4.91 -1.54
N ASP A 218 10.47 -4.35 -1.31
CA ASP A 218 11.76 -4.86 -1.82
C ASP A 218 12.14 -6.28 -1.37
N ASN A 219 11.53 -6.75 -0.28
CA ASN A 219 11.80 -8.07 0.30
C ASN A 219 10.85 -9.15 -0.24
N LEU A 220 9.69 -8.79 -0.81
CA LEU A 220 8.64 -9.76 -1.14
C LEU A 220 9.07 -10.74 -2.24
N ILE A 221 9.72 -10.24 -3.29
CA ILE A 221 10.24 -11.08 -4.37
C ILE A 221 11.40 -11.93 -3.87
N GLY A 222 12.23 -11.37 -2.96
CA GLY A 222 13.35 -12.08 -2.36
C GLY A 222 12.95 -13.30 -1.54
N MET A 223 11.74 -13.32 -0.97
CA MET A 223 11.18 -14.51 -0.32
C MET A 223 11.07 -15.72 -1.27
N PHE A 224 10.91 -15.48 -2.57
CA PHE A 224 10.84 -16.53 -3.60
C PHE A 224 12.17 -16.73 -4.34
N ALA A 225 12.95 -15.66 -4.53
CA ALA A 225 14.16 -15.65 -5.34
C ALA A 225 15.46 -15.91 -4.56
N GLY A 226 15.44 -15.84 -3.22
CA GLY A 226 16.63 -16.01 -2.37
C GLY A 226 17.60 -14.82 -2.37
N ARG A 227 17.23 -13.69 -2.98
CA ARG A 227 17.98 -12.42 -2.97
C ARG A 227 17.03 -11.22 -3.01
N ASN A 228 17.43 -10.09 -2.46
CA ASN A 228 16.61 -8.87 -2.50
C ASN A 228 16.44 -8.40 -3.96
N ILE A 229 15.21 -8.08 -4.32
CA ILE A 229 14.84 -7.55 -5.63
C ILE A 229 13.87 -6.40 -5.37
N PRO A 230 14.36 -5.14 -5.46
CA PRO A 230 13.56 -3.97 -5.18
C PRO A 230 12.33 -3.88 -6.07
N ALA A 231 11.23 -3.38 -5.51
CA ALA A 231 9.99 -3.23 -6.25
C ALA A 231 9.07 -2.18 -5.63
N VAL A 232 8.36 -1.45 -6.49
CA VAL A 232 7.32 -0.49 -6.11
C VAL A 232 6.14 -0.62 -7.05
N GLY A 233 4.93 -0.45 -6.51
CA GLY A 233 3.73 -0.57 -7.32
C GLY A 233 2.51 0.01 -6.64
N PHE A 234 1.41 0.05 -7.40
CA PHE A 234 0.13 0.62 -6.99
C PHE A 234 -1.01 -0.19 -7.58
N SER A 235 -2.13 -0.20 -6.88
CA SER A 235 -3.36 -0.88 -7.30
C SER A 235 -4.57 0.04 -7.16
N PHE A 236 -5.37 0.14 -8.21
CA PHE A 236 -6.72 0.71 -8.18
C PHE A 236 -7.76 -0.37 -7.90
N GLY A 237 -8.77 -0.04 -7.08
CA GLY A 237 -9.97 -0.87 -6.93
C GLY A 237 -11.04 -0.45 -7.95
N ILE A 238 -11.14 -1.16 -9.07
CA ILE A 238 -11.99 -0.77 -10.21
C ILE A 238 -13.47 -0.71 -9.83
N ASP A 239 -13.98 -1.71 -9.12
CA ASP A 239 -15.38 -1.71 -8.65
C ASP A 239 -15.70 -0.47 -7.81
N ARG A 240 -14.74 -0.03 -6.97
CA ARG A 240 -14.92 1.15 -6.13
C ARG A 240 -14.94 2.44 -6.94
N ILE A 241 -14.11 2.50 -7.99
CA ILE A 241 -14.06 3.64 -8.91
C ILE A 241 -15.36 3.74 -9.71
N ILE A 242 -15.88 2.62 -10.20
CA ILE A 242 -17.14 2.58 -10.96
C ILE A 242 -18.30 3.10 -10.11
N ASP A 243 -18.35 2.78 -8.82
CA ASP A 243 -19.38 3.30 -7.91
C ASP A 243 -19.28 4.83 -7.67
N LEU A 244 -18.20 5.49 -8.11
CA LEU A 244 -17.94 6.92 -7.90
C LEU A 244 -18.14 7.80 -9.15
N ILE A 245 -18.23 7.20 -10.33
CA ILE A 245 -18.40 7.89 -11.63
C ILE A 245 -19.80 7.67 -12.18
#